data_AF-A0A1V6GAZ9-F1
#
_entry.id   AF-A0A1V6GAZ9-F1
#
_cell.length_a   1.000
_cell.length_b   1.000
_cell.length_c   1.000
_cell.angle_alpha   90.00
_cell.angle_beta   90.00
_cell.angle_gamma   90.00
#
_symmetry.space_group_name_H-M   'P 1'
#
loop_
_entity.id
_entity.type
_entity.pdbx_description
1 polymer ?
#
loop_
_entity_poly.entity_id
_entity_poly.type
_entity_poly.pdbx_seq_one_letter_code
_entity_poly.pdbx_strand_id
1 'polypeptide(L)'
;MNRPSRREQRRPAGRYPPEGAPHAVPRARHGQAMIESIFVIILACLCFLAIFQYANLFAAKTVLSHAAARAARARAVGFNRWMVEKSARVASIPAAGRRITPAFAGVDPAITAALQQNRVGDIWDLALRSNVRSPGTQLEVSRVPDYMDSDNDATAEYILDYELWDALSVDIEEPLSASGLTPGTLTVNLRQRHPLLIALGPLAEGELRDAGEGEALAIGAFYSIESHYPLYMEDMNW
;
A
#
# COMPACT_ATOMS: atom_id res chain seq x y z
N MET A 1 -32.25 -60.44 77.11
CA MET A 1 -31.14 -60.77 78.01
C MET A 1 -29.85 -60.20 77.40
N ASN A 2 -29.17 -59.33 78.15
CA ASN A 2 -27.78 -58.87 78.09
C ASN A 2 -27.22 -58.05 76.88
N ARG A 3 -27.16 -56.73 77.14
CA ARG A 3 -26.07 -55.75 76.83
C ARG A 3 -24.65 -56.29 77.18
N PRO A 4 -23.54 -55.51 77.03
CA PRO A 4 -23.02 -54.73 75.89
C PRO A 4 -21.48 -54.92 75.71
N SER A 5 -20.87 -54.44 74.61
CA SER A 5 -19.44 -54.06 74.62
C SER A 5 -19.04 -53.08 73.50
N ARG A 6 -18.99 -51.80 73.88
CA ARG A 6 -17.82 -50.90 73.77
C ARG A 6 -16.95 -51.00 72.50
N ARG A 7 -17.09 -50.04 71.58
CA ARG A 7 -15.99 -49.33 70.89
C ARG A 7 -16.55 -48.01 70.33
N GLU A 8 -16.29 -46.93 71.05
CA GLU A 8 -15.35 -45.89 70.61
C GLU A 8 -15.91 -44.98 69.51
N GLN A 9 -16.69 -44.00 69.99
CA GLN A 9 -16.45 -42.58 69.74
C GLN A 9 -15.17 -42.27 68.94
N ARG A 10 -15.35 -42.00 67.64
CA ARG A 10 -14.61 -40.94 66.94
C ARG A 10 -15.58 -40.19 66.04
N ARG A 11 -16.20 -39.16 66.63
CA ARG A 11 -16.75 -38.04 65.86
C ARG A 11 -15.57 -37.30 65.24
N PRO A 12 -15.52 -37.03 63.93
CA PRO A 12 -14.77 -35.88 63.47
C PRO A 12 -15.44 -34.65 64.07
N ALA A 13 -14.71 -33.97 64.93
CA ALA A 13 -15.11 -32.68 65.49
C ALA A 13 -15.51 -31.76 64.34
N GLY A 14 -16.72 -31.21 64.43
CA GLY A 14 -17.14 -30.11 63.60
C GLY A 14 -16.12 -28.99 63.73
N ARG A 15 -15.40 -28.71 62.65
CA ARG A 15 -14.80 -27.40 62.42
C ARG A 15 -15.96 -26.46 62.10
N TYR A 16 -16.52 -25.85 63.13
CA TYR A 16 -17.08 -24.52 62.93
C TYR A 16 -15.92 -23.61 62.52
N PRO A 17 -16.00 -22.90 61.38
CA PRO A 17 -15.02 -21.87 61.08
C PRO A 17 -15.10 -20.79 62.17
N PRO A 18 -13.98 -20.15 62.53
CA PRO A 18 -13.95 -19.10 63.53
C PRO A 18 -14.86 -17.94 63.09
N GLU A 19 -15.80 -17.63 63.97
CA GLU A 19 -16.66 -16.45 63.93
C GLU A 19 -15.75 -15.21 63.98
N GLY A 20 -15.58 -14.53 62.84
CA GLY A 20 -14.73 -13.34 62.73
C GLY A 20 -13.79 -13.27 61.51
N ALA A 21 -13.77 -14.26 60.61
CA ALA A 21 -13.04 -14.11 59.36
C ALA A 21 -13.74 -13.08 58.45
N PRO A 22 -13.07 -11.99 58.01
CA PRO A 22 -13.68 -11.07 57.06
C PRO A 22 -14.03 -11.83 55.79
N HIS A 23 -15.32 -11.85 55.44
CA HIS A 23 -15.78 -12.34 54.15
C HIS A 23 -15.03 -11.56 53.06
N ALA A 24 -14.07 -12.22 52.40
CA ALA A 24 -13.45 -11.68 51.21
C ALA A 24 -14.53 -11.58 50.13
N VAL A 25 -15.16 -10.41 50.04
CA VAL A 25 -16.11 -10.09 48.99
C VAL A 25 -15.38 -10.33 47.67
N PRO A 26 -15.89 -11.20 46.77
CA PRO A 26 -15.32 -11.32 45.44
C PRO A 26 -15.39 -9.93 44.80
N ARG A 27 -14.23 -9.27 44.63
CA ARG A 27 -14.18 -8.01 43.88
C ARG A 27 -14.64 -8.33 42.47
N ALA A 28 -15.88 -7.97 42.22
CA ALA A 28 -16.58 -8.18 40.98
C ALA A 28 -15.77 -7.49 39.86
N ARG A 29 -15.09 -8.26 39.00
CA ARG A 29 -14.27 -7.78 37.86
C ARG A 29 -15.12 -7.20 36.72
N HIS A 30 -16.13 -6.38 37.04
CA HIS A 30 -17.15 -5.93 36.09
C HIS A 30 -16.70 -4.78 35.16
N GLY A 31 -15.42 -4.38 35.19
CA GLY A 31 -14.85 -3.40 34.25
C GLY A 31 -13.53 -3.85 33.60
N GLN A 32 -12.89 -4.90 34.12
CA GLN A 32 -11.59 -5.38 33.59
C GLN A 32 -11.75 -5.95 32.18
N ALA A 33 -12.80 -6.74 31.94
CA ALA A 33 -13.07 -7.31 30.63
C ALA A 33 -13.35 -6.25 29.56
N MET A 34 -13.97 -5.12 29.95
CA MET A 34 -14.23 -4.01 29.03
C MET A 34 -12.92 -3.29 28.65
N ILE A 35 -12.05 -3.00 29.63
CA ILE A 35 -10.75 -2.37 29.37
C ILE A 35 -9.85 -3.30 28.55
N GLU A 36 -9.81 -4.59 28.87
CA GLU A 36 -9.06 -5.59 28.13
C GLU A 36 -9.54 -5.68 26.68
N SER A 37 -10.85 -5.69 26.45
CA SER A 37 -11.42 -5.70 25.10
C SER A 37 -11.07 -4.42 24.32
N ILE A 38 -11.14 -3.24 24.95
CA ILE A 38 -10.75 -1.97 24.31
C ILE A 38 -9.28 -1.99 23.92
N PHE A 39 -8.41 -2.47 24.80
CA PHE A 39 -6.97 -2.56 24.51
C PHE A 39 -6.70 -3.53 23.35
N VAL A 40 -7.36 -4.68 23.33
CA VAL A 40 -7.26 -5.64 22.22
C VAL A 40 -7.74 -5.03 20.90
N ILE A 41 -8.84 -4.26 20.92
CA ILE A 41 -9.35 -3.58 19.72
C ILE A 41 -8.35 -2.54 19.21
N ILE A 42 -7.80 -1.70 20.10
CA ILE A 42 -6.78 -0.70 19.71
C ILE A 42 -5.56 -1.40 19.10
N LEU A 43 -5.05 -2.44 19.76
CA LEU A 43 -3.91 -3.21 19.27
C LEU A 43 -4.21 -3.84 17.89
N ALA A 44 -5.39 -4.42 17.71
CA ALA A 44 -5.81 -5.00 16.44
C ALA A 44 -5.88 -3.94 15.33
N CYS A 45 -6.41 -2.74 15.63
CA CYS A 45 -6.43 -1.62 14.69
C CYS A 45 -5.03 -1.18 14.29
N LEU A 46 -4.09 -1.07 15.25
CA LEU A 46 -2.69 -0.71 14.96
C LEU A 46 -2.00 -1.76 14.09
N CYS A 47 -2.16 -3.04 14.43
CA CYS A 47 -1.64 -4.12 13.59
C CYS A 47 -2.21 -4.07 12.18
N PHE A 48 -3.52 -3.82 12.04
CA PHE A 48 -4.16 -3.71 10.74
C PHE A 48 -3.61 -2.53 9.93
N LEU A 49 -3.48 -1.34 10.52
CA LEU A 49 -2.94 -0.17 9.84
C LEU A 49 -1.48 -0.37 9.40
N ALA A 50 -0.65 -1.00 10.24
CA ALA A 50 0.73 -1.31 9.90
C ALA A 50 0.83 -2.29 8.72
N ILE A 51 0.03 -3.36 8.74
CA ILE A 51 -0.04 -4.35 7.64
C ILE A 51 -0.56 -3.68 6.36
N PHE A 52 -1.60 -2.84 6.47
CA PHE A 52 -2.17 -2.11 5.35
C PHE A 52 -1.15 -1.16 4.71
N GLN A 53 -0.43 -0.38 5.52
CA GLN A 53 0.64 0.51 5.05
C GLN A 53 1.76 -0.29 4.38
N TYR A 54 2.19 -1.41 4.96
CA TYR A 54 3.18 -2.29 4.35
C TYR A 54 2.72 -2.84 2.99
N ALA A 55 1.48 -3.31 2.91
CA ALA A 55 0.90 -3.82 1.66
C ALA A 55 0.87 -2.75 0.57
N ASN A 56 0.51 -1.51 0.92
CA ASN A 56 0.49 -0.38 -0.02
C ASN A 56 1.90 -0.07 -0.55
N LEU A 57 2.90 0.02 0.34
CA LEU A 57 4.30 0.25 -0.06
C LEU A 57 4.86 -0.90 -0.93
N PHE A 58 4.49 -2.14 -0.62
CA PHE A 58 4.89 -3.32 -1.41
C PHE A 58 4.27 -3.31 -2.81
N ALA A 59 2.99 -2.97 -2.92
CA ALA A 59 2.30 -2.84 -4.21
C ALA A 59 2.96 -1.74 -5.06
N ALA A 60 3.20 -0.57 -4.47
CA ALA A 60 3.91 0.53 -5.12
C ALA A 60 5.30 0.11 -5.62
N LYS A 61 6.08 -0.60 -4.79
CA LYS A 61 7.40 -1.12 -5.20
C LYS A 61 7.32 -2.04 -6.42
N THR A 62 6.32 -2.93 -6.46
CA THR A 62 6.13 -3.87 -7.58
C THR A 62 5.78 -3.13 -8.88
N VAL A 63 4.92 -2.12 -8.77
CA VAL A 63 4.56 -1.23 -9.89
C VAL A 63 5.80 -0.48 -10.39
N LEU A 64 6.62 0.07 -9.49
CA LEU A 64 7.87 0.74 -9.85
C LEU A 64 8.88 -0.20 -10.51
N SER A 65 8.99 -1.46 -10.06
CA SER A 65 9.84 -2.46 -10.72
C SER A 65 9.39 -2.74 -12.16
N HIS A 66 8.08 -2.84 -12.38
CA HIS A 66 7.54 -3.00 -13.73
C HIS A 66 7.75 -1.73 -14.58
N ALA A 67 7.59 -0.55 -13.99
CA ALA A 67 7.87 0.72 -14.66
C ALA A 67 9.35 0.84 -15.05
N ALA A 68 10.27 0.42 -14.18
CA ALA A 68 11.71 0.47 -14.45
C ALA A 68 12.07 -0.45 -15.62
N ALA A 69 11.47 -1.64 -15.66
CA ALA A 69 11.65 -2.57 -16.77
C ALA A 69 11.13 -1.99 -18.10
N ARG A 70 9.98 -1.29 -18.10
CA ARG A 70 9.46 -0.63 -19.30
C ARG A 70 10.34 0.54 -19.74
N ALA A 71 10.77 1.38 -18.81
CA ALA A 71 11.66 2.50 -19.08
C ALA A 71 13.02 2.02 -19.64
N ALA A 72 13.62 0.98 -19.05
CA ALA A 72 14.84 0.36 -19.54
C ALA A 72 14.68 -0.21 -20.97
N ARG A 73 13.54 -0.84 -21.27
CA ARG A 73 13.24 -1.32 -22.63
C ARG A 73 13.05 -0.17 -23.61
N ALA A 74 12.37 0.91 -23.20
CA ALA A 74 12.21 2.09 -24.04
C ALA A 74 13.60 2.68 -24.39
N ARG A 75 14.47 2.81 -23.39
CA ARG A 75 15.82 3.32 -23.61
C ARG A 75 16.70 2.38 -24.44
N ALA A 76 16.58 1.07 -24.25
CA ALA A 76 17.31 0.07 -25.06
C ALA A 76 16.94 0.09 -26.55
N VAL A 77 15.76 0.63 -26.91
CA VAL A 77 15.35 0.81 -28.33
C VAL A 77 15.92 2.11 -28.93
N GLY A 78 16.53 2.98 -28.12
CA GLY A 78 17.06 4.27 -28.54
C GLY A 78 16.10 5.44 -28.36
N PHE A 79 15.04 5.29 -27.57
CA PHE A 79 14.18 6.44 -27.26
C PHE A 79 14.93 7.50 -26.44
N ASN A 80 14.55 8.77 -26.66
CA ASN A 80 15.09 9.92 -25.92
C ASN A 80 14.66 9.89 -24.45
N ARG A 81 15.31 10.72 -23.62
CA ARG A 81 15.04 10.78 -22.17
C ARG A 81 13.58 11.07 -21.85
N TRP A 82 12.96 12.00 -22.59
CA TRP A 82 11.56 12.37 -22.40
C TRP A 82 10.60 11.19 -22.59
N MET A 83 10.79 10.40 -23.65
CA MET A 83 9.96 9.23 -23.93
C MET A 83 10.16 8.12 -22.88
N VAL A 84 11.38 7.96 -22.37
CA VAL A 84 11.67 7.02 -21.27
C VAL A 84 10.93 7.42 -20.00
N GLU A 85 10.94 8.72 -19.67
CA GLU A 85 10.21 9.28 -18.54
C GLU A 85 8.69 9.11 -18.70
N LYS A 86 8.13 9.45 -19.86
CA LYS A 86 6.71 9.21 -20.17
C LYS A 86 6.32 7.76 -20.02
N SER A 87 7.15 6.84 -20.54
CA SER A 87 6.92 5.40 -20.41
C SER A 87 6.95 4.95 -18.94
N ALA A 88 7.81 5.54 -18.12
CA ALA A 88 7.86 5.25 -16.68
C ALA A 88 6.61 5.77 -15.96
N ARG A 89 6.21 7.03 -16.22
CA ARG A 89 5.00 7.67 -15.65
C ARG A 89 3.73 6.89 -16.00
N VAL A 90 3.53 6.53 -17.26
CA VAL A 90 2.39 5.71 -17.70
C VAL A 90 2.38 4.33 -17.03
N ALA A 91 3.55 3.70 -16.90
CA ALA A 91 3.65 2.39 -16.25
C ALA A 91 3.43 2.46 -14.73
N SER A 92 3.64 3.63 -14.12
CA SER A 92 3.49 3.86 -12.68
C SER A 92 2.11 4.37 -12.27
N ILE A 93 1.17 4.58 -13.22
CA ILE A 93 -0.23 5.01 -12.94
C ILE A 93 -0.86 4.30 -11.74
N PRO A 94 -0.77 2.96 -11.58
CA PRO A 94 -1.39 2.27 -10.44
C PRO A 94 -0.85 2.69 -9.06
N ALA A 95 0.34 3.27 -9.01
CA ALA A 95 0.99 3.78 -7.80
C ALA A 95 1.09 5.32 -7.77
N ALA A 96 0.53 6.02 -8.75
CA ALA A 96 0.71 7.47 -8.93
C ALA A 96 -0.20 8.34 -8.04
N GLY A 97 -1.06 7.73 -7.22
CA GLY A 97 -1.95 8.46 -6.33
C GLY A 97 -3.20 8.97 -7.04
N ARG A 98 -3.73 10.12 -6.60
CA ARG A 98 -4.96 10.68 -7.18
C ARG A 98 -4.68 11.25 -8.57
N ARG A 99 -5.57 10.96 -9.52
CA ARG A 99 -5.57 11.63 -10.82
C ARG A 99 -5.98 13.10 -10.67
N ILE A 100 -5.17 14.00 -11.19
CA ILE A 100 -5.40 15.45 -11.24
C ILE A 100 -6.10 15.80 -12.56
N THR A 101 -5.53 15.33 -13.67
CA THR A 101 -6.03 15.57 -15.02
C THR A 101 -6.17 14.23 -15.77
N PRO A 102 -7.26 13.99 -16.53
CA PRO A 102 -8.48 14.79 -16.59
C PRO A 102 -9.30 14.68 -15.30
N ALA A 103 -10.07 15.74 -15.01
CA ALA A 103 -10.96 15.80 -13.85
C ALA A 103 -11.88 14.57 -13.78
N PHE A 104 -12.23 14.16 -12.57
CA PHE A 104 -13.08 13.00 -12.33
C PHE A 104 -14.44 13.17 -13.03
N ALA A 105 -14.76 12.26 -13.95
CA ALA A 105 -15.98 12.31 -14.77
C ALA A 105 -17.25 11.87 -14.01
N GLY A 106 -17.18 11.69 -12.69
CA GLY A 106 -18.27 11.17 -11.86
C GLY A 106 -18.28 9.65 -11.75
N VAL A 107 -19.15 9.15 -10.88
CA VAL A 107 -19.50 7.73 -10.80
C VAL A 107 -20.53 7.44 -11.87
N ASP A 108 -20.42 6.29 -12.55
CA ASP A 108 -21.40 5.85 -13.55
C ASP A 108 -22.82 5.86 -12.93
N PRO A 109 -23.83 6.50 -13.57
CA PRO A 109 -25.20 6.49 -13.10
C PRO A 109 -25.74 5.08 -12.82
N ALA A 110 -25.28 4.07 -13.55
CA ALA A 110 -25.65 2.68 -13.32
C ALA A 110 -25.09 2.15 -11.99
N ILE A 111 -23.86 2.53 -11.63
CA ILE A 111 -23.25 2.20 -10.33
C ILE A 111 -23.96 2.97 -9.22
N THR A 112 -24.30 4.24 -9.44
CA THR A 112 -25.07 5.04 -8.46
C THR A 112 -26.46 4.43 -8.21
N ALA A 113 -27.16 4.00 -9.26
CA ALA A 113 -28.44 3.31 -9.13
C ALA A 113 -28.28 1.95 -8.41
N ALA A 114 -27.22 1.20 -8.72
CA ALA A 114 -26.92 -0.06 -8.04
C ALA A 114 -26.60 0.15 -6.55
N LEU A 115 -25.90 1.22 -6.19
CA LEU A 115 -25.60 1.60 -4.79
C LEU A 115 -26.86 1.96 -4.00
N GLN A 116 -27.87 2.52 -4.65
CA GLN A 116 -29.13 2.86 -4.00
C GLN A 116 -30.07 1.66 -3.81
N GLN A 117 -29.96 0.65 -4.68
CA GLN A 117 -30.90 -0.47 -4.72
C GLN A 117 -30.35 -1.74 -4.05
N ASN A 118 -29.03 -1.94 -4.03
CA ASN A 118 -28.40 -3.16 -3.57
C ASN A 118 -27.69 -2.98 -2.24
N ARG A 119 -27.53 -4.08 -1.49
CA ARG A 119 -26.68 -4.07 -0.29
C ARG A 119 -25.22 -4.00 -0.71
N VAL A 120 -24.38 -3.45 0.16
CA VAL A 120 -22.93 -3.31 -0.08
C VAL A 120 -22.30 -4.64 -0.51
N GLY A 121 -22.71 -5.77 0.09
CA GLY A 121 -22.20 -7.11 -0.27
C GLY A 121 -22.52 -7.53 -1.71
N ASP A 122 -23.74 -7.28 -2.18
CA ASP A 122 -24.16 -7.65 -3.54
C ASP A 122 -23.40 -6.83 -4.60
N ILE A 123 -23.04 -5.59 -4.25
CA ILE A 123 -22.25 -4.71 -5.11
C ILE A 123 -20.80 -5.19 -5.20
N TRP A 124 -20.23 -5.67 -4.10
CA TRP A 124 -18.91 -6.30 -4.11
C TRP A 124 -18.91 -7.57 -4.97
N ASP A 125 -19.91 -8.43 -4.82
CA ASP A 125 -20.05 -9.62 -5.66
C ASP A 125 -20.23 -9.27 -7.14
N LEU A 126 -21.00 -8.22 -7.44
CA LEU A 126 -21.16 -7.70 -8.79
C LEU A 126 -19.84 -7.15 -9.35
N ALA A 127 -19.09 -6.40 -8.55
CA ALA A 127 -17.78 -5.86 -8.95
C ALA A 127 -16.77 -6.97 -9.22
N LEU A 128 -16.77 -8.05 -8.43
CA LEU A 128 -15.88 -9.20 -8.63
C LEU A 128 -16.26 -10.04 -9.85
N ARG A 129 -17.55 -10.10 -10.20
CA ARG A 129 -18.05 -10.88 -11.35
C ARG A 129 -18.05 -10.08 -12.65
N SER A 130 -18.05 -8.76 -12.57
CA SER A 130 -18.13 -7.88 -13.74
C SER A 130 -16.76 -7.36 -14.13
N ASN A 131 -16.44 -7.41 -15.43
CA ASN A 131 -15.24 -6.77 -16.00
C ASN A 131 -15.50 -5.29 -16.34
N VAL A 132 -16.43 -4.64 -15.64
CA VAL A 132 -16.85 -3.28 -15.96
C VAL A 132 -15.74 -2.32 -15.54
N ARG A 133 -15.09 -1.71 -16.54
CA ARG A 133 -14.14 -0.61 -16.29
C ARG A 133 -14.93 0.65 -15.97
N SER A 134 -14.55 1.33 -14.89
CA SER A 134 -15.13 2.63 -14.57
C SER A 134 -14.97 3.60 -15.76
N PRO A 135 -15.92 4.51 -16.00
CA PRO A 135 -15.78 5.55 -17.03
C PRO A 135 -14.48 6.35 -16.85
N GLY A 136 -14.07 6.58 -15.59
CA GLY A 136 -12.80 7.20 -15.26
C GLY A 136 -11.59 6.44 -15.82
N THR A 137 -11.54 5.12 -15.67
CA THR A 137 -10.48 4.27 -16.22
C THR A 137 -10.50 4.21 -17.74
N GLN A 138 -11.68 4.21 -18.36
CA GLN A 138 -11.79 4.24 -19.82
C GLN A 138 -11.24 5.54 -20.41
N LEU A 139 -11.61 6.67 -19.79
CA LEU A 139 -11.08 7.99 -20.15
C LEU A 139 -9.56 8.02 -20.00
N GLU A 140 -9.03 7.53 -18.88
CA GLU A 140 -7.59 7.44 -18.64
C GLU A 140 -6.87 6.64 -19.73
N VAL A 141 -7.32 5.41 -20.01
CA VAL A 141 -6.71 4.55 -21.04
C VAL A 141 -6.76 5.21 -22.42
N SER A 142 -7.82 5.96 -22.73
CA SER A 142 -7.93 6.68 -24.01
C SER A 142 -6.96 7.86 -24.14
N ARG A 143 -6.47 8.41 -23.02
CA ARG A 143 -5.51 9.54 -23.00
C ARG A 143 -4.06 9.09 -23.02
N VAL A 144 -3.78 7.83 -22.69
CA VAL A 144 -2.40 7.30 -22.69
C VAL A 144 -1.72 7.48 -24.05
N PRO A 145 -2.33 7.19 -25.21
CA PRO A 145 -1.70 7.45 -26.51
C PRO A 145 -1.38 8.93 -26.74
N ASP A 146 -2.34 9.82 -26.49
CA ASP A 146 -2.16 11.29 -26.62
C ASP A 146 -1.01 11.77 -25.71
N TYR A 147 -0.92 11.25 -24.49
CA TYR A 147 0.15 11.56 -23.55
C TYR A 147 1.50 11.05 -24.07
N MET A 148 1.55 9.83 -24.62
CA MET A 148 2.77 9.28 -25.20
C MET A 148 3.23 10.03 -26.46
N ASP A 149 2.32 10.69 -27.17
CA ASP A 149 2.61 11.51 -28.36
C ASP A 149 3.03 12.95 -28.01
N SER A 150 2.90 13.39 -26.76
CA SER A 150 3.18 14.78 -26.38
C SER A 150 4.66 15.18 -26.55
N ASP A 151 4.89 16.36 -27.13
CA ASP A 151 6.24 16.85 -27.40
C ASP A 151 6.98 17.34 -26.14
N ASN A 152 6.24 17.82 -25.15
CA ASN A 152 6.78 18.43 -23.93
C ASN A 152 5.93 18.13 -22.70
N ASP A 153 6.53 18.36 -21.52
CA ASP A 153 5.91 18.07 -20.22
C ASP A 153 4.63 18.88 -19.99
N ALA A 154 4.66 20.19 -20.30
CA ALA A 154 3.49 21.06 -20.12
C ALA A 154 2.26 20.56 -20.89
N THR A 155 2.44 20.10 -22.13
CA THR A 155 1.33 19.53 -22.92
C THR A 155 0.88 18.19 -22.35
N ALA A 156 1.83 17.38 -21.87
CA ALA A 156 1.55 16.08 -21.28
C ALA A 156 0.69 16.20 -20.00
N GLU A 157 1.00 17.16 -19.12
CA GLU A 157 0.26 17.43 -17.88
C GLU A 157 -1.21 17.82 -18.14
N TYR A 158 -1.49 18.54 -19.24
CA TYR A 158 -2.87 18.86 -19.64
C TYR A 158 -3.65 17.65 -20.18
N ILE A 159 -2.96 16.58 -20.58
CA ILE A 159 -3.58 15.36 -21.10
C ILE A 159 -3.85 14.38 -19.96
N LEU A 160 -2.84 14.13 -19.14
CA LEU A 160 -2.87 13.18 -18.05
C LEU A 160 -1.92 13.65 -16.95
N ASP A 161 -2.39 13.66 -15.71
CA ASP A 161 -1.58 14.09 -14.57
C ASP A 161 -2.04 13.42 -13.27
N TYR A 162 -1.07 13.12 -12.39
CA TYR A 162 -1.25 12.44 -11.12
C TYR A 162 -0.40 13.05 -10.01
N GLU A 163 -0.95 13.01 -8.80
CA GLU A 163 -0.36 13.57 -7.59
C GLU A 163 1.09 13.19 -7.30
N LEU A 164 1.49 11.95 -7.58
CA LEU A 164 2.83 11.44 -7.24
C LEU A 164 3.77 11.36 -8.44
N TRP A 165 3.41 11.90 -9.61
CA TRP A 165 4.30 11.91 -10.77
C TRP A 165 5.46 12.89 -10.62
N ASP A 166 5.23 14.06 -10.02
CA ASP A 166 6.30 15.01 -9.69
C ASP A 166 7.30 14.44 -8.67
N ALA A 167 6.84 13.47 -7.86
CA ALA A 167 7.68 12.77 -6.90
C ALA A 167 8.45 11.59 -7.51
N LEU A 168 8.25 11.27 -8.80
CA LEU A 168 8.92 10.21 -9.53
C LEU A 168 10.17 10.75 -10.24
N SER A 169 11.35 10.23 -9.89
CA SER A 169 12.59 10.51 -10.61
C SER A 169 13.04 9.30 -11.41
N VAL A 170 13.41 9.54 -12.68
CA VAL A 170 14.03 8.55 -13.56
C VAL A 170 15.49 8.90 -13.76
N ASP A 171 16.37 7.97 -13.39
CA ASP A 171 17.81 8.10 -13.57
C ASP A 171 18.31 6.96 -14.46
N ILE A 172 19.16 7.30 -15.43
CA ILE A 172 19.61 6.39 -16.49
C ILE A 172 21.12 6.30 -16.40
N GLU A 173 21.62 5.12 -16.05
CA GLU A 173 23.03 4.82 -15.99
C GLU A 173 23.44 4.04 -17.24
N GLU A 174 24.20 4.70 -18.11
CA GLU A 174 24.77 4.13 -19.33
C GLU A 174 26.29 4.11 -19.24
N PRO A 175 26.91 2.93 -19.11
CA PRO A 175 28.36 2.85 -19.18
C PRO A 175 28.79 3.18 -20.61
N LEU A 176 29.63 4.21 -20.73
CA LEU A 176 30.34 4.57 -21.96
C LEU A 176 31.22 3.38 -22.36
N SER A 177 30.75 2.56 -23.30
CA SER A 177 31.55 1.49 -23.89
C SER A 177 32.59 2.13 -24.82
N ALA A 178 33.76 2.47 -24.26
CA ALA A 178 34.85 3.10 -25.00
C ALA A 178 35.45 2.20 -26.11
N SER A 179 35.13 0.91 -26.13
CA SER A 179 35.70 -0.07 -27.06
C SER A 179 34.72 -0.63 -28.09
N GLY A 180 33.40 -0.43 -27.93
CA GLY A 180 32.37 -0.96 -28.84
C GLY A 180 32.30 -2.50 -28.94
N LEU A 181 33.15 -3.22 -28.21
CA LEU A 181 33.35 -4.67 -28.33
C LEU A 181 32.55 -5.50 -27.31
N THR A 182 32.09 -4.86 -26.22
CA THR A 182 31.20 -5.46 -25.24
C THR A 182 29.89 -4.66 -25.17
N PRO A 183 28.73 -5.32 -25.26
CA PRO A 183 27.45 -4.65 -25.02
C PRO A 183 27.48 -4.02 -23.63
N GLY A 184 27.20 -2.72 -23.54
CA GLY A 184 27.08 -2.04 -22.26
C GLY A 184 25.87 -2.57 -21.49
N THR A 185 25.89 -2.54 -20.16
CA THR A 185 24.68 -2.78 -19.36
C THR A 185 24.01 -1.45 -19.07
N LEU A 186 22.83 -1.22 -19.65
CA LEU A 186 21.99 -0.07 -19.37
C LEU A 186 21.21 -0.34 -18.08
N THR A 187 21.27 0.56 -17.11
CA THR A 187 20.47 0.48 -15.88
C THR A 187 19.55 1.68 -15.76
N VAL A 188 18.26 1.44 -15.54
CA VAL A 188 17.30 2.50 -15.23
C VAL A 188 16.87 2.37 -13.78
N ASN A 189 17.07 3.45 -13.03
CA ASN A 189 16.69 3.61 -11.64
C ASN A 189 15.44 4.49 -11.56
N LEU A 190 14.38 3.98 -10.95
CA LEU A 190 13.20 4.75 -10.59
C LEU A 190 13.18 4.96 -9.08
N ARG A 191 12.88 6.18 -8.65
CA ARG A 191 12.61 6.48 -7.24
C ARG A 191 11.33 7.30 -7.16
N GLN A 192 10.46 6.95 -6.21
CA GLN A 192 9.24 7.70 -5.93
C GLN A 192 9.08 7.89 -4.43
N ARG A 193 8.66 9.09 -4.02
CA ARG A 193 8.34 9.36 -2.61
C ARG A 193 6.87 9.06 -2.36
N HIS A 194 6.59 8.07 -1.51
CA HIS A 194 5.22 7.70 -1.13
C HIS A 194 4.84 8.24 0.23
N PRO A 195 3.66 8.87 0.37
CA PRO A 195 3.17 9.32 1.67
C PRO A 195 2.93 8.11 2.59
N LEU A 196 3.28 8.28 3.87
CA LEU A 196 2.99 7.31 4.91
C LEU A 196 1.63 7.62 5.54
N LEU A 197 0.98 6.61 6.14
CA LEU A 197 -0.24 6.82 6.94
C LEU A 197 0.15 7.05 8.40
N ILE A 198 1.05 6.24 8.92
CA ILE A 198 1.63 6.33 10.25
C ILE A 198 3.10 6.71 10.13
N ALA A 199 3.52 7.66 10.97
CA ALA A 199 4.89 8.09 11.09
C ALA A 199 5.77 6.95 11.64
N LEU A 200 6.60 6.35 10.78
CA LEU A 200 7.40 5.17 11.16
C LEU A 200 8.53 5.48 12.16
N GLY A 201 9.12 6.68 12.08
CA GLY A 201 10.17 7.12 13.01
C GLY A 201 9.65 7.28 14.44
N PRO A 202 8.64 8.13 14.68
CA PRO A 202 7.98 8.29 15.98
C PRO A 202 7.40 6.99 16.53
N LEU A 203 6.85 6.14 15.66
CA LEU A 203 6.36 4.82 16.09
C LEU A 203 7.47 3.96 16.70
N ALA A 204 8.68 4.01 16.16
CA ALA A 204 9.84 3.32 16.74
C ALA A 204 10.25 3.89 18.10
N GLU A 205 9.95 5.16 18.35
CA GLU A 205 10.17 5.86 19.62
C GLU A 205 9.00 5.67 20.61
N GLY A 206 7.96 4.94 20.21
CA GLY A 206 6.76 4.68 21.03
C GLY A 206 5.68 5.75 20.91
N GLU A 207 5.84 6.71 20.00
CA GLU A 207 4.86 7.75 19.72
C GLU A 207 4.01 7.39 18.50
N LEU A 208 2.71 7.17 18.73
CA LEU A 208 1.76 7.00 17.66
C LEU A 208 1.27 8.37 17.19
N ARG A 209 1.75 8.82 16.04
CA ARG A 209 1.21 10.00 15.33
C ARG A 209 0.97 9.70 13.86
N ASP A 210 -0.02 10.39 13.30
CA ASP A 210 -0.23 10.40 11.86
C ASP A 210 1.03 10.95 11.18
N ALA A 211 1.35 10.42 10.01
CA ALA A 211 2.42 10.99 9.19
C ALA A 211 2.03 12.42 8.82
N GLY A 212 2.91 13.38 9.13
CA GLY A 212 2.69 14.79 8.79
C GLY A 212 2.79 15.03 7.28
N GLU A 213 2.28 16.17 6.81
CA GLU A 213 2.50 16.65 5.44
C GLU A 213 4.01 16.73 5.16
N GLY A 214 4.54 15.76 4.40
CA GLY A 214 5.97 15.68 4.06
C GLY A 214 6.69 14.43 4.57
N GLU A 215 6.09 13.62 5.45
CA GLU A 215 6.64 12.32 5.81
C GLU A 215 6.35 11.29 4.72
N ALA A 216 7.29 11.20 3.78
CA ALA A 216 7.25 10.25 2.67
C ALA A 216 8.44 9.30 2.70
N LEU A 217 8.19 8.03 2.35
CA LEU A 217 9.24 7.04 2.16
C LEU A 217 9.66 7.01 0.69
N ALA A 218 10.94 7.19 0.42
CA ALA A 218 11.50 6.99 -0.91
C ALA A 218 11.56 5.48 -1.21
N ILE A 219 10.74 5.04 -2.16
CA ILE A 219 10.77 3.68 -2.71
C ILE A 219 11.54 3.72 -4.01
N GLY A 220 12.49 2.80 -4.17
CA GLY A 220 13.28 2.66 -5.38
C GLY A 220 13.10 1.29 -6.03
N ALA A 221 13.17 1.27 -7.35
CA ALA A 221 13.32 0.06 -8.14
C ALA A 221 14.30 0.32 -9.29
N PHE A 222 15.00 -0.72 -9.72
CA PHE A 222 15.91 -0.62 -10.85
C PHE A 222 15.72 -1.82 -11.78
N TYR A 223 16.10 -1.63 -13.04
CA TYR A 223 16.16 -2.70 -14.02
C TYR A 223 17.37 -2.51 -14.92
N SER A 224 18.13 -3.58 -15.10
CA SER A 224 19.31 -3.60 -15.96
C SER A 224 19.03 -4.46 -17.19
N ILE A 225 19.37 -3.95 -18.36
CA ILE A 225 19.22 -4.62 -19.65
C ILE A 225 20.48 -4.45 -20.48
N GLU A 226 20.73 -5.39 -21.37
CA GLU A 226 21.80 -5.26 -22.36
C GLU A 226 21.50 -4.06 -23.28
N SER A 227 22.48 -3.18 -23.41
CA SER A 227 22.43 -2.06 -24.35
C SER A 227 22.75 -2.59 -25.73
N HIS A 228 21.69 -2.92 -26.48
CA HIS A 228 21.81 -3.08 -27.92
C HIS A 228 21.97 -1.68 -28.51
N TYR A 229 22.99 -1.49 -29.34
CA TYR A 229 23.30 -0.21 -29.99
C TYR A 229 22.00 0.49 -30.43
N PRO A 230 21.75 1.74 -30.01
CA PRO A 230 20.56 2.46 -30.43
C PRO A 230 20.64 2.63 -31.95
N LEU A 231 19.93 1.75 -32.68
CA LEU A 231 19.84 1.78 -34.14
C LEU A 231 19.06 3.03 -34.61
N TYR A 232 18.37 3.67 -33.67
CA TYR A 232 17.57 4.86 -33.88
C TYR A 232 18.09 5.97 -32.96
N MET A 233 18.56 7.04 -33.60
CA MET A 233 18.74 8.38 -33.04
C MET A 233 20.02 8.62 -32.23
N GLU A 234 20.94 9.39 -32.84
CA GLU A 234 21.88 10.23 -32.11
C GLU A 234 21.07 11.14 -31.18
N ASP A 235 21.43 11.12 -29.90
CA ASP A 235 20.87 11.94 -28.83
C ASP A 235 21.17 13.42 -29.12
N MET A 236 20.39 14.05 -30.01
CA MET A 236 20.38 15.49 -30.16
C MET A 236 19.69 16.08 -28.92
N ASN A 237 20.45 16.18 -27.84
CA ASN A 237 20.10 16.96 -26.66
C ASN A 237 19.92 18.43 -27.08
N TRP A 238 18.68 18.83 -27.38
CA TRP A 238 18.21 20.21 -27.37
C TRP A 238 16.94 20.31 -26.53
#